data_AF-A0A6G1CR24-F1
#
_entry.id   AF-A0A6G1CR24-F1
#
_cell.length_a   1.000
_cell.length_b   1.000
_cell.length_c   1.000
_cell.angle_alpha   90.00
_cell.angle_beta   90.00
_cell.angle_gamma   90.00
#
_symmetry.space_group_name_H-M   'P 1'
#
loop_
_entity.id
_entity.type
_entity.pdbx_description
1 polymer ?
#
loop_
_entity_poly.entity_id
_entity_poly.type
_entity_poly.pdbx_seq_one_letter_code
_entity_poly.pdbx_strand_id
1 'polypeptide(L)'
;MDVVVHNVSLRGLIKVEGPSTYRPHPERPEEWTQFRQETTIRCRSLSALAALAEKVEIRCAERFLQTTQGERAKQQQVMQAAEQ
;
A
#
# COMPACT_ATOMS: atom_id res chain seq x y z
N MET A 1 24.87 6.07 16.91
CA MET A 1 24.36 5.44 15.67
C MET A 1 23.14 6.20 15.20
N ASP A 2 23.07 6.49 13.90
CA ASP A 2 21.93 7.17 13.28
C ASP A 2 21.29 6.25 12.25
N VAL A 3 19.96 6.17 12.29
CA VAL A 3 19.16 5.31 11.43
C VAL A 3 18.05 6.13 10.81
N VAL A 4 17.80 5.93 9.52
CA VAL A 4 16.64 6.51 8.84
C VAL A 4 15.82 5.40 8.24
N VAL A 5 14.56 5.31 8.64
CA VAL A 5 13.59 4.38 8.04
C VAL A 5 12.56 5.14 7.22
N HIS A 6 12.09 4.53 6.13
CA HIS A 6 10.99 5.07 5.35
C HIS A 6 10.17 3.95 4.70
N ASN A 7 8.88 4.20 4.46
CA ASN A 7 8.00 3.23 3.82
C ASN A 7 8.49 2.89 2.40
N VAL A 8 8.41 1.63 1.98
CA VAL A 8 8.80 1.20 0.63
C VAL A 8 7.65 1.34 -0.36
N SER A 9 6.48 0.84 0.02
CA SER A 9 5.27 0.89 -0.79
C SER A 9 4.53 2.20 -0.61
N LEU A 10 3.74 2.57 -1.62
CA LEU A 10 2.82 3.73 -1.58
C LEU A 10 3.49 5.10 -1.36
N ARG A 11 4.81 5.24 -1.58
CA ARG A 11 5.54 6.52 -1.45
C ARG A 11 4.94 7.67 -2.27
N GLY A 12 4.27 7.35 -3.37
CA GLY A 12 3.57 8.34 -4.20
C GLY A 12 2.32 8.95 -3.54
N LEU A 13 1.79 8.32 -2.49
CA LEU A 13 0.56 8.68 -1.77
C LEU A 13 0.84 9.13 -0.35
N ILE A 14 1.69 8.38 0.37
CA ILE A 14 2.10 8.66 1.73
C ILE A 14 3.60 8.45 1.85
N LYS A 15 4.31 9.45 2.37
CA LYS A 15 5.71 9.36 2.72
C LYS A 15 5.82 9.42 4.23
N VAL A 16 6.33 8.35 4.82
CA VAL A 16 6.67 8.25 6.24
C VAL A 16 8.19 8.18 6.32
N GLU A 17 8.77 9.05 7.12
CA GLU A 17 10.21 9.10 7.37
C GLU A 17 10.45 9.15 8.88
N GLY A 18 11.30 8.24 9.37
CA GLY A 18 11.59 8.07 10.79
C GLY A 18 13.09 8.12 11.06
N PRO A 19 13.71 9.30 11.18
CA PRO A 19 15.06 9.40 11.69
C PRO A 19 15.09 9.03 13.18
N SER A 20 16.06 8.21 13.56
CA SER A 20 16.33 7.87 14.95
C SER A 20 17.82 7.92 15.26
N THR A 21 18.12 8.29 16.51
CA THR A 21 19.47 8.43 17.02
C THR A 21 19.62 7.61 18.29
N TYR A 22 20.69 6.83 18.35
CA TYR A 22 21.12 6.08 19.52
C TYR A 22 22.44 6.69 20.00
N ARG A 23 22.49 7.09 21.27
CA ARG A 23 23.66 7.66 21.93
C ARG A 23 23.82 7.04 23.33
N PRO A 24 25.02 6.97 23.90
CA PRO A 24 25.16 6.61 25.32
C PRO A 24 24.32 7.54 26.20
N HIS A 25 23.71 7.01 27.27
CA HIS A 25 22.92 7.81 28.20
C HIS A 25 23.81 8.81 28.95
N PRO A 26 23.42 10.09 29.11
CA PRO A 26 24.27 11.12 29.70
C PRO A 26 24.67 10.83 31.15
N GLU A 27 23.83 10.14 31.92
CA GLU A 27 24.09 9.82 33.33
C GLU A 27 24.71 8.43 33.54
N ARG A 28 24.51 7.50 32.59
CA ARG A 28 24.94 6.10 32.69
C ARG A 28 25.38 5.56 31.33
N PRO A 29 26.51 6.07 30.79
CA PRO A 29 26.90 5.84 29.40
C PRO A 29 27.28 4.38 29.10
N GLU A 30 27.80 3.65 30.09
CA GLU A 30 28.22 2.25 29.93
C GLU A 30 27.07 1.24 30.10
N GLU A 31 25.99 1.65 30.77
CA GLU A 31 24.86 0.76 31.07
C GLU A 31 23.70 0.99 30.10
N TRP A 32 23.44 2.25 29.73
CA TRP A 32 22.20 2.65 29.05
C TRP A 32 22.46 3.38 27.73
N THR A 33 21.51 3.21 26.81
CA THR A 33 21.48 3.92 25.53
C THR A 33 20.29 4.88 25.50
N GLN A 34 20.54 6.17 25.32
CA GLN A 34 19.52 7.16 25.01
C GLN A 34 19.06 7.00 23.56
N PHE A 35 17.75 6.84 23.40
CA PHE A 35 17.08 6.74 22.10
C PHE A 35 16.21 7.97 21.86
N ARG A 36 16.31 8.55 20.67
CA ARG A 36 15.41 9.59 20.19
C ARG A 36 14.94 9.23 18.80
N GLN A 37 13.65 9.38 18.54
CA GLN A 37 13.07 9.20 17.22
C GLN A 37 12.11 10.35 16.92
N GLU A 38 12.15 10.81 15.68
CA GLU A 38 11.15 11.70 15.12
C GLU A 38 10.46 10.98 13.97
N THR A 39 9.17 11.23 13.80
CA THR A 39 8.39 10.62 12.71
C THR A 39 7.70 11.72 11.93
N THR A 40 8.04 11.86 10.66
CA THR A 40 7.40 12.78 9.73
C THR A 40 6.49 12.02 8.78
N ILE A 41 5.23 12.43 8.72
CA ILE A 41 4.22 11.86 7.82
C ILE A 41 3.77 12.94 6.84
N ARG A 42 3.91 12.67 5.55
CA ARG A 42 3.45 13.53 4.46
C ARG A 42 2.48 12.76 3.59
N CYS A 43 1.27 13.27 3.42
CA CYS A 43 0.25 12.67 2.58
C CYS A 43 0.01 13.53 1.34
N ARG A 44 -0.32 12.89 0.21
CA ARG A 44 -0.93 13.57 -0.94
C ARG A 44 -2.22 14.26 -0.53
N SER A 45 -2.62 15.28 -1.29
CA SER A 45 -3.93 15.91 -1.11
C SER A 45 -5.06 14.89 -1.25
N LEU A 46 -6.18 15.15 -0.57
CA LEU A 46 -7.40 14.34 -0.68
C LEU A 46 -7.87 14.20 -2.14
N SER A 47 -7.71 15.25 -2.95
CA SER A 47 -8.05 15.22 -4.39
C SER A 47 -7.22 14.20 -5.18
N ALA A 48 -5.92 14.07 -4.89
CA ALA A 48 -5.06 13.10 -5.55
C ALA A 48 -5.37 11.65 -5.10
N LEU A 49 -5.82 11.46 -3.86
CA LEU A 49 -6.30 10.16 -3.38
C LEU A 49 -7.64 9.78 -4.04
N ALA A 50 -8.56 10.74 -4.19
CA ALA A 50 -9.85 10.50 -4.86
C ALA A 50 -9.67 10.05 -6.32
N ALA A 51 -8.78 10.70 -7.08
CA ALA A 51 -8.48 10.30 -8.46
C ALA A 51 -7.87 8.89 -8.56
N LEU A 52 -7.14 8.44 -7.55
CA LEU A 52 -6.65 7.06 -7.49
C LEU A 52 -7.79 6.08 -7.20
N ALA A 53 -8.69 6.41 -6.27
CA ALA A 53 -9.84 5.58 -5.93
C ALA A 53 -10.72 5.34 -7.16
N GLU A 54 -11.03 6.39 -7.92
CA GLU A 54 -11.79 6.29 -9.17
C GLU A 54 -11.13 5.33 -10.18
N LYS A 55 -9.81 5.43 -10.36
CA LYS A 55 -9.07 4.51 -11.25
C LYS A 55 -9.14 3.05 -10.78
N VAL A 56 -9.12 2.82 -9.47
CA VAL A 56 -9.27 1.47 -8.90
C VAL A 56 -10.66 0.93 -9.17
N GLU A 57 -11.71 1.74 -8.97
CA GLU A 57 -13.09 1.35 -9.26
C GLU A 57 -13.30 0.97 -10.73
N ILE A 58 -12.80 1.80 -11.66
CA ILE A 58 -12.85 1.52 -13.10
C ILE A 58 -12.15 0.19 -13.41
N ARG A 59 -10.93 0.00 -12.90
CA ARG A 59 -10.14 -1.23 -13.13
C ARG A 59 -10.86 -2.48 -12.61
N CYS A 60 -11.53 -2.36 -11.47
CA CYS A 60 -12.32 -3.45 -10.90
C CYS A 60 -13.55 -3.76 -11.76
N ALA A 61 -14.28 -2.73 -12.20
CA ALA A 61 -15.43 -2.89 -13.09
C ALA A 61 -15.05 -3.54 -14.43
N GLU A 62 -13.94 -3.12 -15.04
CA GLU A 62 -13.40 -3.73 -16.26
C GLU A 62 -13.10 -5.22 -16.08
N ARG A 63 -12.40 -5.58 -15.01
CA ARG A 63 -12.07 -6.98 -14.71
C ARG A 63 -13.32 -7.81 -14.47
N PHE A 64 -14.29 -7.26 -13.75
CA PHE A 64 -15.55 -7.93 -13.52
C PHE A 64 -16.29 -8.23 -14.83
N LEU A 65 -16.36 -7.25 -15.74
CA LEU A 65 -16.97 -7.44 -17.07
C LEU A 65 -16.25 -8.51 -17.90
N GLN A 66 -14.91 -8.50 -17.91
CA GLN A 66 -14.12 -9.51 -18.63
C GLN A 66 -14.35 -10.92 -18.08
N THR A 67 -14.34 -11.08 -16.75
CA THR A 67 -14.57 -12.39 -16.11
C THR A 67 -15.99 -12.90 -16.37
N THR A 68 -17.00 -12.05 -16.24
CA THR A 68 -18.41 -12.45 -16.45
C THR A 68 -18.73 -12.82 -17.90
N GLN A 69 -18.11 -12.16 -18.88
CA GLN A 69 -18.23 -12.56 -20.29
C GLN A 69 -17.65 -13.96 -20.54
N GLY A 70 -16.48 -14.24 -19.96
CA GLY A 70 -15.86 -15.57 -20.04
C GLY A 70 -16.69 -16.66 -19.35
N GLU A 71 -17.32 -16.35 -18.22
CA GLU A 71 -18.21 -17.27 -17.51
C GLU A 71 -19.49 -17.56 -18.31
N ARG A 72 -20.12 -16.55 -18.92
CA ARG A 72 -21.30 -16.73 -19.78
C ARG A 72 -20.99 -17.61 -21.00
N ALA A 73 -19.84 -17.40 -21.64
CA ALA A 73 -19.42 -18.21 -22.78
C ALA A 73 -19.24 -19.69 -22.38
N LYS A 74 -18.61 -19.95 -21.23
CA LYS A 74 -18.46 -21.31 -20.69
C LYS A 74 -19.81 -21.94 -20.36
N GLN A 75 -20.73 -21.20 -19.75
CA GLN A 75 -22.08 -21.71 -19.44
C GLN A 75 -22.84 -22.11 -20.71
N GLN A 76 -22.79 -21.28 -21.76
CA GLN A 76 -23.44 -21.61 -23.04
C GLN A 76 -22.82 -22.85 -23.69
N GLN A 77 -21.49 -22.99 -23.62
CA GLN A 77 -20.79 -24.15 -24.19
C GLN A 77 -21.15 -25.46 -23.47
N VAL A 78 -21.30 -25.41 -22.13
CA VAL A 78 -21.77 -26.57 -21.35
C VAL A 78 -23.23 -26.91 -21.67
N MET A 79 -24.09 -25.92 -21.82
CA MET A 79 -25.50 -26.14 -22.17
C MET A 79 -25.64 -26.80 -23.54
N GLN A 80 -24.89 -26.35 -24.55
CA GLN A 80 -24.89 -26.98 -25.88
C GLN A 80 -24.34 -28.41 -25.87
N ALA A 81 -23.34 -28.70 -25.01
CA ALA A 81 -22.79 -30.05 -24.88
C ALA A 81 -23.74 -31.02 -24.17
N ALA A 82 -24.67 -30.52 -23.34
CA ALA A 82 -25.67 -31.35 -22.65
C ALA A 82 -26.90 -31.67 -23.53
N GLU A 83 -27.07 -30.96 -24.66
CA GLU A 83 -28.15 -31.16 -25.62
C GLU A 83 -27.78 -32.13 -26.77
N GLN A 84 -26.53 -32.62 -26.81
CA GLN A 84 -26.03 -33.63 -27.75
C GLN A 84 -25.96 -35.02 -27.11
#